data_AF-A0A3S1BBH3-F1
#
_entry.id   AF-A0A3S1BBH3-F1
#
_cell.length_a   1.000
_cell.length_b   1.000
_cell.length_c   1.000
_cell.angle_alpha   90.00
_cell.angle_beta   90.00
_cell.angle_gamma   90.00
#
_symmetry.space_group_name_H-M   'P 1'
#
loop_
_entity.id
_entity.type
_entity.pdbx_description
1 polymer ?
#
loop_
_entity_poly.entity_id
_entity_poly.type
_entity_poly.pdbx_seq_one_letter_code
_entity_poly.pdbx_strand_id
1 'polypeptide(L)'
;MGIKFDPLWKVADPYYVYQFGDYQAFLDSVNQQQIMQALWMAVGHFRDPWVREILEDASSRQGLHDVIVEQGVHQPENLMSGGFTLHFTIRNDRGRAYHLYIKQKDNGTIYINEISFKRYNQFVSVFYE
;
A
#
# COMPACT_ATOMS: atom_id res chain seq x y z
N MET A 1 5.41 -19.10 -2.99
CA MET A 1 4.38 -18.10 -2.69
C MET A 1 5.04 -17.03 -1.86
N GLY A 2 5.04 -15.80 -2.34
CA GLY A 2 5.71 -14.71 -1.66
C GLY A 2 5.42 -13.35 -2.28
N ILE A 3 5.68 -12.32 -1.49
CA ILE A 3 5.62 -10.93 -1.94
C ILE A 3 6.85 -10.61 -2.78
N LYS A 4 6.62 -9.98 -3.93
CA LYS A 4 7.64 -9.44 -4.82
C LYS A 4 7.43 -7.95 -4.93
N PHE A 5 8.50 -7.22 -5.15
CA PHE A 5 8.45 -5.79 -5.41
C PHE A 5 8.89 -5.56 -6.84
N ASP A 6 8.06 -4.86 -7.61
CA ASP A 6 8.46 -4.39 -8.94
C ASP A 6 9.73 -3.54 -8.82
N PRO A 7 10.74 -3.65 -9.70
CA PRO A 7 11.97 -2.84 -9.58
C PRO A 7 11.74 -1.33 -9.50
N LEU A 8 10.62 -0.85 -10.04
CA LEU A 8 10.22 0.55 -10.06
C LEU A 8 9.19 0.91 -8.98
N TRP A 9 8.88 -0.01 -8.05
CA TRP A 9 7.85 0.16 -7.00
C TRP A 9 7.98 1.44 -6.16
N LYS A 10 9.19 2.01 -6.11
CA LYS A 10 9.57 3.16 -5.29
C LYS A 10 10.26 4.27 -6.10
N VAL A 11 10.01 4.34 -7.42
CA VAL A 11 10.49 5.47 -8.21
C VAL A 11 9.65 6.69 -7.86
N ALA A 12 10.29 7.81 -7.55
CA ALA A 12 9.57 9.05 -7.29
C ALA A 12 9.12 9.66 -8.63
N ASP A 13 7.87 10.11 -8.71
CA ASP A 13 7.41 10.88 -9.86
C ASP A 13 8.04 12.29 -9.83
N PRO A 14 8.77 12.71 -10.87
CA PRO A 14 9.42 14.02 -10.91
C PRO A 14 8.46 15.19 -10.70
N TYR A 15 7.21 15.09 -11.17
CA TYR A 15 6.19 16.12 -10.97
C TYR A 15 5.91 16.33 -9.48
N TYR A 16 5.74 15.24 -8.73
CA TYR A 16 5.47 15.30 -7.29
C TYR A 16 6.69 15.66 -6.46
N VAL A 17 7.90 15.25 -6.87
CA VAL A 17 9.14 15.71 -6.22
C VAL A 17 9.29 17.22 -6.34
N TYR A 18 9.02 17.79 -7.52
CA TYR A 18 9.08 19.23 -7.73
C TYR A 18 8.04 19.99 -6.89
N GLN A 19 6.82 19.47 -6.83
CA GLN A 19 5.71 20.14 -6.14
C GLN A 19 5.76 19.94 -4.62
N PHE A 20 6.31 18.83 -4.14
CA PHE A 20 6.31 18.40 -2.75
C PHE A 20 7.70 17.86 -2.36
N GLY A 21 8.62 18.72 -1.91
CA GLY A 21 10.00 18.31 -1.58
C GLY A 21 10.09 17.18 -0.53
N ASP A 22 9.15 17.15 0.43
CA ASP A 22 9.08 16.13 1.47
C ASP A 22 8.61 14.74 0.96
N TYR A 23 8.04 14.66 -0.24
CA TYR A 23 7.61 13.41 -0.86
C TYR A 23 8.80 12.49 -1.15
N GLN A 24 9.92 13.04 -1.62
CA GLN A 24 11.14 12.27 -1.85
C GLN A 24 11.69 11.72 -0.54
N ALA A 25 11.75 12.55 0.51
CA ALA A 25 12.23 12.13 1.83
C ALA A 25 11.34 11.04 2.44
N PHE A 26 10.02 11.15 2.29
CA PHE A 26 9.11 10.13 2.78
C PHE A 26 9.25 8.83 2.00
N LEU A 27 9.31 8.88 0.66
CA LEU A 27 9.62 7.71 -0.15
C LEU A 27 10.93 7.09 0.33
N ASP A 28 12.03 7.85 0.38
CA ASP A 28 13.35 7.38 0.81
C ASP A 28 13.31 6.63 2.15
N SER A 29 12.47 7.08 3.09
CA SER A 29 12.27 6.44 4.39
C SER A 29 11.56 5.08 4.34
N VAL A 30 10.81 4.78 3.27
CA VAL A 30 10.02 3.54 3.09
C VAL A 30 10.84 2.45 2.41
N ASN A 31 10.92 1.27 3.02
CA ASN A 31 11.59 0.10 2.46
C ASN A 31 10.69 -1.15 2.45
N GLN A 32 11.16 -2.21 1.78
CA GLN A 32 10.39 -3.46 1.64
C GLN A 32 10.01 -4.08 2.99
N GLN A 33 10.92 -4.01 3.97
CA GLN A 33 10.67 -4.57 5.31
C GLN A 33 9.55 -3.81 6.02
N GLN A 34 9.50 -2.48 5.91
CA GLN A 34 8.42 -1.68 6.48
C GLN A 34 7.07 -1.93 5.79
N ILE A 35 7.06 -2.09 4.46
CA ILE A 35 5.82 -2.45 3.72
C ILE A 35 5.32 -3.81 4.19
N MET A 36 6.21 -4.80 4.29
CA MET A 36 5.86 -6.11 4.81
C MET A 36 5.32 -6.03 6.24
N GLN A 37 5.96 -5.28 7.14
CA GLN A 37 5.46 -5.08 8.49
C GLN A 37 4.08 -4.42 8.51
N ALA A 38 3.85 -3.42 7.66
CA ALA A 38 2.55 -2.75 7.55
C ALA A 38 1.46 -3.72 7.07
N LEU A 39 1.76 -4.58 6.10
CA LEU A 39 0.85 -5.64 5.63
C LEU A 39 0.54 -6.65 6.74
N TRP A 40 1.55 -7.08 7.49
CA TRP A 40 1.37 -8.02 8.60
C TRP A 40 0.49 -7.45 9.71
N MET A 41 0.70 -6.19 10.07
CA MET A 41 -0.17 -5.50 11.03
C MET A 41 -1.59 -5.40 10.49
N ALA A 42 -1.77 -5.04 9.21
CA ALA A 42 -3.07 -4.86 8.58
C ALA A 42 -3.97 -6.11 8.63
N VAL A 43 -3.40 -7.33 8.57
CA VAL A 43 -4.16 -8.60 8.65
C VAL A 43 -5.09 -8.65 9.87
N GLY A 44 -4.63 -8.10 11.01
CA GLY A 44 -5.40 -8.10 12.25
C GLY A 44 -6.48 -7.01 12.36
N HIS A 45 -6.48 -6.05 11.43
CA HIS A 45 -7.32 -4.85 11.50
C HIS A 45 -8.44 -4.83 10.45
N PHE A 46 -8.21 -5.35 9.25
CA PHE A 46 -9.23 -5.36 8.21
C PHE A 46 -10.12 -6.60 8.30
N ARG A 47 -11.43 -6.39 8.41
CA ARG A 47 -12.43 -7.48 8.48
C ARG A 47 -13.07 -7.85 7.15
N ASP A 48 -12.95 -7.01 6.11
CA ASP A 48 -13.52 -7.33 4.80
C ASP A 48 -12.84 -8.59 4.22
N PRO A 49 -13.59 -9.62 3.81
CA PRO A 49 -13.01 -10.88 3.37
C PRO A 49 -12.08 -10.77 2.16
N TRP A 50 -12.35 -9.83 1.24
CA TRP A 50 -11.52 -9.67 0.03
C TRP A 50 -10.20 -8.97 0.35
N VAL A 51 -10.25 -8.03 1.29
CA VAL A 51 -9.06 -7.36 1.81
C VAL A 51 -8.22 -8.34 2.63
N ARG A 52 -8.89 -9.15 3.47
CA ARG A 52 -8.20 -10.15 4.29
C ARG A 52 -7.51 -11.21 3.43
N GLU A 53 -8.17 -11.72 2.38
CA GLU A 53 -7.56 -12.68 1.43
C GLU A 53 -6.25 -12.14 0.85
N ILE A 54 -6.25 -10.92 0.32
CA ILE A 54 -5.04 -10.35 -0.29
C ILE A 54 -3.97 -10.02 0.75
N LEU A 55 -4.35 -9.60 1.95
CA LEU A 55 -3.40 -9.37 3.04
C LEU A 55 -2.76 -10.67 3.51
N GLU A 56 -3.52 -11.77 3.61
CA GLU A 56 -3.01 -13.11 3.93
C GLU A 56 -2.07 -13.63 2.83
N ASP A 57 -2.41 -13.39 1.55
CA ASP A 57 -1.53 -13.69 0.41
C ASP A 57 -0.21 -12.89 0.47
N ALA A 58 -0.27 -11.61 0.84
CA ALA A 58 0.88 -10.72 0.87
C ALA A 58 1.76 -10.87 2.13
N SER A 59 1.17 -11.27 3.26
CA SER A 59 1.82 -11.30 4.58
C SER A 59 2.35 -12.67 4.99
N SER A 60 1.85 -13.76 4.44
CA SER A 60 2.10 -15.09 5.01
C SER A 60 2.93 -16.01 4.12
N ARG A 61 3.52 -17.05 4.75
CA ARG A 61 4.02 -18.25 4.06
C ARG A 61 2.88 -19.19 3.59
N GLN A 62 1.63 -18.90 3.98
CA GLN A 62 0.44 -19.70 3.71
C GLN A 62 -0.44 -19.12 2.59
N GLY A 63 -0.10 -17.92 2.11
CA GLY A 63 -0.75 -17.28 0.97
C GLY A 63 -0.72 -18.20 -0.22
N LEU A 64 -1.84 -18.32 -0.93
CA LEU A 64 -2.00 -19.27 -2.04
C LEU A 64 -1.45 -18.71 -3.36
N HIS A 65 -1.20 -17.40 -3.39
CA HIS A 65 -0.90 -16.64 -4.58
C HIS A 65 0.35 -15.78 -4.41
N ASP A 66 1.12 -15.61 -5.47
CA ASP A 66 2.18 -14.60 -5.49
C ASP A 66 1.55 -13.21 -5.56
N VAL A 67 2.09 -12.27 -4.78
CA VAL A 67 1.66 -10.86 -4.77
C VAL A 67 2.81 -9.98 -5.23
N ILE A 68 2.54 -9.10 -6.19
CA ILE A 68 3.49 -8.09 -6.65
C ILE A 68 3.05 -6.74 -6.11
N VAL A 69 3.97 -6.05 -5.45
CA VAL A 69 3.86 -4.65 -5.08
C VAL A 69 4.35 -3.83 -6.27
N GLU A 70 3.41 -3.15 -6.91
CA GLU A 70 3.60 -2.25 -8.02
C GLU A 70 3.60 -0.80 -7.50
N GLN A 71 4.32 0.07 -8.20
CA GLN A 71 4.22 1.51 -7.96
C GLN A 71 2.78 1.95 -8.22
N GLY A 72 2.13 2.59 -7.25
CA GLY A 72 0.82 3.18 -7.46
C GLY A 72 0.91 4.53 -8.16
N VAL A 73 -0.25 5.04 -8.59
CA VAL A 73 -0.37 6.45 -9.01
C VAL A 73 -0.31 7.29 -7.75
N HIS A 74 0.81 7.93 -7.49
CA HIS A 74 0.95 8.85 -6.37
C HIS A 74 -0.06 9.99 -6.58
N GLN A 75 -1.03 10.13 -5.69
CA GLN A 75 -1.76 11.38 -5.58
C GLN A 75 -1.32 12.03 -4.27
N PRO A 76 -1.06 13.34 -4.25
CA PRO A 76 -0.83 14.09 -3.02
C PRO A 76 -2.15 14.13 -2.26
N GLU A 77 -2.48 13.04 -1.57
CA GLU A 77 -3.69 12.99 -0.76
C GLU A 77 -3.38 13.52 0.64
N ASN A 78 -3.61 14.83 0.71
CA ASN A 78 -4.03 15.62 1.86
C ASN A 78 -2.96 16.50 2.56
N LEU A 79 -2.68 17.65 1.93
CA LEU A 79 -2.03 18.81 2.57
C LEU A 79 -2.85 19.40 3.75
N MET A 80 -4.15 19.12 3.87
CA MET A 80 -5.01 19.78 4.88
C MET A 80 -5.08 19.07 6.23
N SER A 81 -4.68 17.79 6.33
CA SER A 81 -4.81 17.01 7.58
C SER A 81 -3.50 16.46 8.14
N GLY A 82 -2.33 16.95 7.67
CA GLY A 82 -1.07 16.79 8.39
C GLY A 82 -0.18 15.59 8.03
N GLY A 83 -0.14 15.12 6.77
CA GLY A 83 0.86 14.12 6.37
C GLY A 83 0.82 13.70 4.90
N PHE A 84 1.79 12.88 4.50
CA PHE A 84 1.83 12.23 3.18
C PHE A 84 1.16 10.85 3.23
N THR A 85 0.34 10.54 2.23
CA THR A 85 -0.20 9.19 2.01
C THR A 85 0.45 8.61 0.76
N LEU A 86 1.12 7.47 0.89
CA LEU A 86 1.65 6.72 -0.26
C LEU A 86 0.60 5.77 -0.78
N HIS A 87 0.48 5.73 -2.10
CA HIS A 87 -0.41 4.81 -2.79
C HIS A 87 0.43 3.75 -3.51
N PHE A 88 0.24 2.49 -3.13
CA PHE A 88 0.82 1.34 -3.82
C PHE A 88 -0.29 0.48 -4.41
N THR A 89 -0.03 -0.15 -5.55
CA THR A 89 -0.92 -1.20 -6.05
C THR A 89 -0.31 -2.55 -5.69
N ILE A 90 -1.11 -3.43 -5.10
CA ILE A 90 -0.76 -4.84 -4.99
C ILE A 90 -1.62 -5.67 -5.92
N ARG A 91 -0.99 -6.60 -6.61
CA ARG A 91 -1.66 -7.49 -7.56
C ARG A 91 -1.31 -8.93 -7.22
N ASN A 92 -2.32 -9.79 -7.11
CA ASN A 92 -2.08 -11.22 -7.04
C ASN A 92 -2.04 -11.85 -8.44
N ASP A 93 -1.50 -13.06 -8.53
CA ASP A 93 -1.40 -13.84 -9.79
C ASP A 93 -2.77 -14.19 -10.44
N ARG A 94 -3.88 -13.94 -9.74
CA ARG A 94 -5.26 -14.05 -10.27
C ARG A 94 -5.72 -12.79 -11.00
N GLY A 95 -4.87 -11.76 -11.07
CA GLY A 95 -5.16 -10.48 -11.74
C GLY A 95 -6.01 -9.50 -10.91
N ARG A 96 -6.26 -9.78 -9.63
CA ARG A 96 -6.96 -8.83 -8.74
C ARG A 96 -5.99 -7.76 -8.28
N ALA A 97 -6.39 -6.50 -8.41
CA ALA A 97 -5.62 -5.34 -7.99
C ALA A 97 -6.27 -4.67 -6.78
N TYR A 98 -5.44 -4.30 -5.82
CA TYR A 98 -5.83 -3.57 -4.62
C TYR A 98 -4.91 -2.38 -4.45
N HIS A 99 -5.47 -1.26 -4.05
CA HIS A 99 -4.78 0.00 -3.83
C HIS A 99 -4.59 0.16 -2.33
N LEU A 100 -3.33 0.17 -1.89
CA LEU A 100 -2.95 0.37 -0.50
C LEU A 100 -2.62 1.83 -0.28
N TYR A 101 -3.24 2.43 0.73
CA TYR A 101 -2.96 3.80 1.16
C TYR A 101 -2.21 3.75 2.48
N ILE A 102 -0.95 4.17 2.44
CA ILE A 102 0.00 4.04 3.54
C ILE A 102 0.28 5.41 4.14
N LYS A 103 0.18 5.51 5.46
CA LYS A 103 0.51 6.71 6.23
C LYS A 103 1.66 6.43 7.19
N GLN A 104 2.30 7.49 7.67
CA GLN A 104 3.36 7.43 8.67
C GLN A 104 2.86 7.99 10.00
N LYS A 105 3.20 7.31 11.10
CA LYS A 105 3.06 7.81 12.47
C LYS A 105 4.23 8.74 12.81
N ASP A 106 4.09 9.57 13.85
CA ASP A 106 5.14 10.48 14.32
C ASP A 106 6.48 9.79 14.63
N ASN A 107 6.44 8.51 15.00
CA ASN A 107 7.64 7.70 15.27
C ASN A 107 8.28 7.08 14.01
N GLY A 108 7.84 7.48 12.81
CA GLY A 108 8.32 6.98 11.52
C GLY A 108 7.74 5.64 11.08
N THR A 109 6.93 4.97 11.91
CA THR A 109 6.30 3.69 11.56
C THR A 109 5.21 3.91 10.51
N ILE A 110 5.26 3.15 9.42
CA ILE A 110 4.18 3.17 8.42
C ILE A 110 3.07 2.17 8.74
N TYR A 111 1.86 2.49 8.33
CA TYR A 111 0.69 1.63 8.45
C TYR A 111 -0.25 1.83 7.26
N ILE A 112 -1.02 0.79 6.93
CA ILE A 112 -2.02 0.85 5.87
C ILE A 112 -3.29 1.45 6.47
N ASN A 113 -3.70 2.62 6.02
CA ASN A 113 -4.89 3.32 6.52
C ASN A 113 -6.16 2.96 5.75
N GLU A 114 -6.02 2.61 4.48
CA GLU A 114 -7.13 2.27 3.59
C GLU A 114 -6.66 1.24 2.56
N ILE A 115 -7.58 0.37 2.16
CA ILE A 115 -7.42 -0.52 1.02
C ILE A 115 -8.63 -0.36 0.11
N SER A 116 -8.41 0.03 -1.14
CA SER A 116 -9.47 0.16 -2.14
C SER A 116 -9.30 -0.83 -3.30
N PHE A 117 -10.42 -1.27 -3.87
CA PHE A 117 -10.42 -2.25 -4.96
C PHE A 117 -11.72 -2.19 -5.75
N LYS A 118 -11.72 -2.84 -6.93
CA LYS A 118 -12.89 -2.92 -7.79
C LYS A 118 -13.63 -4.24 -7.54
N ARG A 119 -14.89 -4.16 -7.11
CA ARG A 119 -15.79 -5.31 -6.91
C ARG A 119 -17.08 -5.11 -7.71
N TYR A 120 -17.40 -6.02 -8.63
CA TYR A 120 -18.59 -5.93 -9.50
C TYR A 120 -18.73 -4.58 -10.22
N ASN A 121 -17.62 -4.06 -10.75
CA ASN A 121 -17.53 -2.76 -11.41
C ASN A 121 -17.77 -1.53 -10.51
N GLN A 122 -17.82 -1.71 -9.19
CA GLN A 122 -17.88 -0.64 -8.20
C GLN A 122 -16.54 -0.50 -7.48
N PHE A 123 -16.16 0.74 -7.17
CA PHE A 123 -15.04 1.01 -6.27
C PHE A 123 -15.49 0.81 -4.83
N VAL A 124 -14.72 0.03 -4.08
CA VAL A 124 -14.93 -0.24 -2.66
C VAL A 124 -13.69 0.23 -1.93
N SER A 125 -13.86 1.07 -0.91
CA SER A 125 -12.80 1.45 0.03
C SER A 125 -13.10 0.85 1.39
N VAL A 126 -12.10 0.20 1.97
CA VAL A 126 -12.16 -0.33 3.33
C VAL A 126 -11.11 0.41 4.14
N PHE A 127 -11.54 0.99 5.25
CA PHE A 127 -10.70 1.79 6.12
C PHE A 127 -10.20 0.96 7.31
N TYR A 128 -9.04 1.32 7.82
CA TYR A 128 -8.45 0.70 9.00
C TYR A 128 -9.35 0.90 10.22
N GLU A 129 -9.72 -0.20 10.90
CA GLU A 129 -10.50 -0.22 12.15
C GLU A 129 -9.63 -0.18 13.41
#